data_AF-A0AAN6H4V2-F1
#
_entry.id   AF-A0AAN6H4V2-F1
#
_cell.length_a   1.000
_cell.length_b   1.000
_cell.length_c   1.000
_cell.angle_alpha   90.00
_cell.angle_beta   90.00
_cell.angle_gamma   90.00
#
_symmetry.space_group_name_H-M   'P 1'
#
loop_
_entity.id
_entity.type
_entity.pdbx_description
1 polymer ?
#
loop_
_entity_poly.entity_id
_entity_poly.type
_entity_poly.pdbx_seq_one_letter_code
_entity_poly.pdbx_strand_id
1 'polypeptide(L)'
;MAHMWTRRQSTEDTTVQALIGFPNIAYSLSFQPVPTIITLKAATHGGNSLGLTAADGSLFNMLLTVSWDTRADDALIDQQAKALFGQSETMAKQMGLYNEYLYINYAAPWPDPISGYVAAVKAQLQAVSKMYDPRGVFRTQCRVGSRCSPRWRNLGLS
;
A
#
# COMPACT_ATOMS: atom_id res chain seq x y z
N MET A 1 -14.55 27.99 24.29
CA MET A 1 -14.33 27.43 22.93
C MET A 1 -13.81 25.99 23.04
N ALA A 2 -14.64 25.07 23.53
CA ALA A 2 -14.26 23.67 23.82
C ALA A 2 -15.36 22.69 23.39
N HIS A 3 -15.85 22.82 22.15
CA HIS A 3 -17.01 22.05 21.67
C HIS A 3 -16.84 21.41 20.28
N MET A 4 -15.61 21.21 19.79
CA MET A 4 -15.38 20.69 18.43
C MET A 4 -14.75 19.29 18.33
N TRP A 5 -14.70 18.52 19.42
CA TRP A 5 -14.01 17.22 19.46
C TRP A 5 -14.88 16.00 19.75
N THR A 6 -16.22 16.10 19.82
CA THR A 6 -17.05 15.00 20.35
C THR A 6 -18.01 14.29 19.40
N ARG A 7 -17.92 14.46 18.07
CA ARG A 7 -18.66 13.55 17.16
C ARG A 7 -18.16 13.55 15.71
N ARG A 8 -17.15 12.74 15.41
CA ARG A 8 -17.14 11.96 14.17
C ARG A 8 -17.17 10.50 14.59
N GLN A 9 -18.33 9.88 14.53
CA GLN A 9 -18.40 8.41 14.57
C GLN A 9 -17.73 7.90 13.29
N SER A 10 -16.42 7.64 13.41
CA SER A 10 -15.79 6.37 13.04
C SER A 10 -16.52 5.61 11.92
N THR A 11 -16.19 5.91 10.67
CA THR A 11 -16.37 4.95 9.57
C THR A 11 -15.49 3.70 9.76
N GLU A 12 -14.42 3.83 10.56
CA GLU A 12 -13.50 2.76 10.99
C GLU A 12 -14.23 1.62 11.72
N ASP A 13 -15.35 1.90 12.40
CA ASP A 13 -16.10 0.89 13.14
C ASP A 13 -16.73 -0.17 12.23
N THR A 14 -17.24 0.19 11.05
CA THR A 14 -18.04 -0.80 10.28
C THR A 14 -17.21 -1.90 9.64
N THR A 15 -16.02 -1.60 9.11
CA THR A 15 -15.16 -2.58 8.43
C THR A 15 -14.28 -3.36 9.40
N VAL A 16 -13.75 -2.69 10.43
CA VAL A 16 -13.01 -3.38 11.49
C VAL A 16 -13.97 -4.28 12.28
N GLN A 17 -15.19 -3.83 12.62
CA GLN A 17 -16.16 -4.71 13.28
C GLN A 17 -16.67 -5.84 12.38
N ALA A 18 -16.72 -5.65 11.06
CA ALA A 18 -17.03 -6.74 10.13
C ALA A 18 -15.98 -7.85 10.16
N LEU A 19 -14.71 -7.55 10.46
CA LEU A 19 -13.65 -8.56 10.65
C LEU A 19 -13.71 -9.23 12.04
N ILE A 20 -14.20 -8.54 13.08
CA ILE A 20 -14.35 -9.07 14.45
C ILE A 20 -15.40 -10.19 14.54
N GLY A 21 -16.40 -10.18 13.66
CA GLY A 21 -17.54 -11.10 13.74
C GLY A 21 -17.27 -12.54 13.28
N PHE A 22 -16.08 -12.86 12.78
CA PHE A 22 -15.78 -14.17 12.19
C PHE A 22 -14.98 -15.07 13.13
N PRO A 23 -15.45 -16.30 13.40
CA PRO A 23 -14.69 -17.25 14.21
C PRO A 23 -13.38 -17.61 13.51
N ASN A 24 -12.30 -17.75 14.29
CA ASN A 24 -10.97 -18.14 13.81
C ASN A 24 -10.30 -17.16 12.84
N ILE A 25 -10.64 -15.86 12.92
CA ILE A 25 -9.86 -14.78 12.30
C ILE A 25 -9.04 -14.06 13.36
N ALA A 26 -7.73 -13.91 13.09
CA ALA A 26 -6.88 -12.98 13.81
C ALA A 26 -6.45 -11.88 12.86
N TYR A 27 -6.58 -10.63 13.29
CA TYR A 27 -6.17 -9.48 12.49
C TYR A 27 -5.44 -8.45 13.35
N SER A 28 -4.59 -7.66 12.70
CA SER A 28 -3.94 -6.50 13.29
C SER A 28 -3.83 -5.39 12.27
N LEU A 29 -4.16 -4.17 12.68
CA LEU A 29 -3.87 -2.96 11.91
C LEU A 29 -2.64 -2.28 12.53
N SER A 30 -1.61 -2.05 11.72
CA SER A 30 -0.39 -1.38 12.15
C SER A 30 -0.12 -0.13 11.31
N PHE A 31 0.40 0.89 11.99
CA PHE A 31 0.76 2.17 11.38
C PHE A 31 2.27 2.36 11.50
N GLN A 32 2.96 2.38 10.36
CA GLN A 32 4.41 2.51 10.31
C GLN A 32 4.77 3.94 9.89
N PRO A 33 5.19 4.81 10.84
CA PRO A 33 5.41 6.22 10.54
C PRO A 33 6.63 6.44 9.64
N VAL A 34 6.49 7.38 8.73
CA VAL A 34 7.55 7.90 7.85
C VAL A 34 7.65 9.42 8.09
N PRO A 35 8.29 9.84 9.20
CA PRO A 35 8.45 11.26 9.51
C PRO A 35 9.40 11.94 8.52
N THR A 36 9.21 13.26 8.33
CA THR A 36 10.00 14.08 7.39
C THR A 36 11.51 14.03 7.63
N ILE A 37 11.97 13.71 8.84
CA ILE A 37 13.41 13.53 9.11
C ILE A 37 14.04 12.44 8.23
N ILE A 38 13.28 11.39 7.87
CA ILE A 38 13.76 10.32 6.98
C ILE A 38 13.94 10.87 5.56
N THR A 39 12.95 11.60 5.04
CA THR A 39 12.99 12.14 3.67
C THR A 39 13.97 13.30 3.53
N LEU A 40 14.12 14.14 4.56
CA LEU A 40 15.17 15.17 4.64
C LEU A 40 16.56 14.55 4.64
N LYS A 41 16.77 13.49 5.43
CA LYS A 41 18.06 12.79 5.43
C LYS A 41 18.34 12.15 4.07
N ALA A 42 17.35 11.49 3.47
CA ALA A 42 17.49 10.89 2.14
C ALA A 42 17.91 11.94 1.09
N ALA A 43 17.34 13.15 1.11
CA ALA A 43 17.71 14.22 0.19
C ALA A 43 19.21 14.57 0.25
N THR A 44 19.85 14.50 1.43
CA THR A 44 21.30 14.74 1.57
C THR A 44 22.19 13.64 0.97
N HIS A 45 21.61 12.49 0.61
CA HIS A 45 22.28 11.33 0.02
C HIS A 45 21.82 11.04 -1.42
N GLY A 46 21.24 12.02 -2.12
CA GLY A 46 20.76 11.87 -3.49
C GLY A 46 19.31 11.39 -3.62
N GLY A 47 18.54 11.42 -2.52
CA GLY A 47 17.13 11.03 -2.47
C GLY A 47 16.92 9.59 -2.02
N ASN A 48 15.76 9.03 -2.37
CA ASN A 48 15.40 7.64 -2.09
C ASN A 48 14.69 7.01 -3.31
N SER A 49 14.71 5.68 -3.37
CA SER A 49 14.08 4.91 -4.45
C SER A 49 12.55 4.91 -4.42
N LEU A 50 11.92 5.54 -3.43
CA LEU A 50 10.47 5.58 -3.26
C LEU A 50 9.87 6.85 -3.90
N GLY A 51 10.70 7.86 -4.17
CA GLY A 51 10.27 9.16 -4.71
C GLY A 51 9.65 10.10 -3.68
N LEU A 52 9.70 9.73 -2.40
CA LEU A 52 9.17 10.55 -1.31
C LEU A 52 10.13 11.68 -0.97
N THR A 53 9.58 12.84 -0.65
CA THR A 53 10.32 14.07 -0.31
C THR A 53 9.80 14.66 0.99
N ALA A 54 10.47 15.70 1.50
CA ALA A 54 9.96 16.44 2.66
C ALA A 54 8.67 17.22 2.35
N ALA A 55 8.40 17.51 1.07
CA ALA A 55 7.19 18.20 0.63
C ALA A 55 5.93 17.34 0.77
N ASP A 56 6.09 16.01 0.79
CA ASP A 56 5.00 15.06 1.06
C ASP A 56 4.56 15.06 2.54
N GLY A 57 5.27 15.78 3.41
CA GLY A 57 4.98 15.85 4.83
C GLY A 57 5.30 14.56 5.60
N SER A 58 4.76 14.45 6.80
CA SER A 58 4.87 13.23 7.60
C SER A 58 3.81 12.23 7.15
N LEU A 59 4.25 11.05 6.72
CA LEU A 59 3.38 9.99 6.24
C LEU A 59 3.36 8.82 7.24
N PHE A 60 2.48 7.87 7.02
CA PHE A 60 2.56 6.53 7.62
C PHE A 60 2.06 5.49 6.62
N ASN A 61 2.63 4.29 6.66
CA ASN A 61 2.06 3.15 5.96
C ASN A 61 1.03 2.47 6.87
N MET A 62 -0.18 2.27 6.36
CA MET A 62 -1.20 1.45 7.03
C MET A 62 -1.09 0.01 6.52
N LEU A 63 -0.88 -0.93 7.43
CA LEU A 63 -0.74 -2.35 7.11
C LEU A 63 -1.79 -3.16 7.87
N LEU A 64 -2.68 -3.80 7.11
CA LEU A 64 -3.60 -4.81 7.60
C LEU A 64 -2.94 -6.19 7.47
N THR A 65 -2.76 -6.88 8.60
CA THR A 65 -2.38 -8.29 8.65
C THR A 65 -3.60 -9.09 9.09
N VAL A 66 -3.97 -10.11 8.32
CA VAL A 66 -5.07 -11.02 8.64
C VAL A 66 -4.60 -12.45 8.46
N SER A 67 -4.95 -13.33 9.39
CA SER A 67 -4.79 -14.78 9.30
C SER A 67 -6.09 -15.47 9.63
N TRP A 68 -6.40 -16.54 8.88
CA TRP A 68 -7.62 -17.31 8.99
C TRP A 68 -7.34 -18.77 8.59
N ASP A 69 -8.18 -19.68 9.06
CA ASP A 69 -7.92 -21.12 8.91
C ASP A 69 -8.58 -21.74 7.68
N THR A 70 -9.64 -21.13 7.14
CA THR A 70 -10.45 -21.75 6.09
C THR A 70 -10.35 -21.01 4.75
N ARG A 71 -10.02 -21.77 3.71
CA ARG A 71 -9.98 -21.23 2.34
C ARG A 71 -11.34 -20.71 1.85
N ALA A 72 -12.44 -21.15 2.45
CA ALA A 72 -13.78 -20.68 2.11
C ALA A 72 -13.94 -19.17 2.40
N ASP A 73 -13.14 -18.64 3.34
CA ASP A 73 -13.21 -17.24 3.75
C ASP A 73 -12.32 -16.31 2.90
N ASP A 74 -11.49 -16.83 1.99
CA ASP A 74 -10.55 -16.03 1.17
C ASP A 74 -11.24 -14.85 0.47
N ALA A 75 -12.38 -15.11 -0.18
CA ALA A 75 -13.11 -14.11 -0.96
C ALA A 75 -13.73 -13.03 -0.06
N LEU A 76 -14.23 -13.44 1.09
CA LEU A 76 -14.81 -12.55 2.08
C LEU A 76 -13.71 -11.65 2.67
N ILE A 77 -12.58 -12.21 3.06
CA ILE A 77 -11.47 -11.46 3.66
C ILE A 77 -10.88 -10.47 2.65
N ASP A 78 -10.73 -10.88 1.38
CA ASP A 78 -10.35 -9.98 0.29
C ASP A 78 -11.34 -8.81 0.14
N GLN A 79 -12.65 -9.11 0.15
CA GLN A 79 -13.70 -8.08 0.06
C GLN A 79 -13.63 -7.09 1.24
N GLN A 80 -13.48 -7.59 2.47
CA GLN A 80 -13.41 -6.74 3.66
C GLN A 80 -12.13 -5.90 3.69
N ALA A 81 -11.00 -6.47 3.30
CA ALA A 81 -9.73 -5.75 3.19
C ALA A 81 -9.84 -4.60 2.17
N LYS A 82 -10.42 -4.86 0.99
CA LYS A 82 -10.67 -3.82 -0.03
C LYS A 82 -11.60 -2.72 0.48
N ALA A 83 -12.65 -3.08 1.20
CA ALA A 83 -13.57 -2.11 1.79
C ALA A 83 -12.86 -1.22 2.84
N LEU A 84 -12.04 -1.82 3.72
CA LEU A 84 -11.25 -1.08 4.69
C LEU A 84 -10.34 -0.05 4.02
N PHE A 85 -9.47 -0.50 3.09
CA PHE A 85 -8.55 0.41 2.40
C PHE A 85 -9.30 1.49 1.61
N GLY A 86 -10.39 1.16 0.91
CA GLY A 86 -11.20 2.13 0.18
C GLY A 86 -11.83 3.20 1.08
N GLN A 87 -12.31 2.82 2.27
CA GLN A 87 -12.82 3.77 3.27
C GLN A 87 -11.72 4.66 3.83
N SER A 88 -10.57 4.08 4.19
CA SER A 88 -9.41 4.83 4.69
C SER A 88 -8.88 5.82 3.66
N GLU A 89 -8.78 5.44 2.38
CA GLU A 89 -8.39 6.35 1.30
C GLU A 89 -9.39 7.49 1.11
N THR A 90 -10.69 7.17 1.13
CA THR A 90 -11.75 8.19 0.99
C THR A 90 -11.65 9.21 2.12
N MET A 91 -11.47 8.76 3.35
CA MET A 91 -11.29 9.64 4.51
C MET A 91 -10.01 10.49 4.37
N ALA A 92 -8.88 9.88 4.01
CA ALA A 92 -7.62 10.60 3.82
C ALA A 92 -7.74 11.68 2.73
N LYS A 93 -8.45 11.39 1.63
CA LYS A 93 -8.72 12.36 0.54
C LYS A 93 -9.58 13.52 1.04
N GLN A 94 -10.65 13.24 1.79
CA GLN A 94 -11.50 14.27 2.39
C GLN A 94 -10.75 15.16 3.39
N MET A 95 -9.74 14.62 4.06
CA MET A 95 -8.89 15.38 4.99
C MET A 95 -7.72 16.11 4.30
N GLY A 96 -7.51 15.91 3.00
CA GLY A 96 -6.34 16.45 2.28
C GLY A 96 -5.02 15.82 2.71
N LEU A 97 -5.05 14.60 3.26
CA LEU A 97 -3.89 13.86 3.79
C LEU A 97 -3.50 12.65 2.94
N TYR A 98 -4.24 12.38 1.86
CA TYR A 98 -3.99 11.23 1.00
C TYR A 98 -2.70 11.40 0.20
N ASN A 99 -1.90 10.33 0.15
CA ASN A 99 -0.73 10.21 -0.72
C ASN A 99 -0.90 8.95 -1.58
N GLU A 100 -0.57 9.05 -2.87
CA GLU A 100 -0.72 7.96 -3.85
C GLU A 100 0.32 6.86 -3.70
N TYR A 101 1.39 7.11 -2.93
CA TYR A 101 2.45 6.14 -2.71
C TYR A 101 1.93 4.88 -2.01
N LEU A 102 2.22 3.73 -2.62
CA LEU A 102 1.95 2.41 -2.06
C LEU A 102 3.26 1.67 -1.74
N TYR A 103 3.36 1.17 -0.52
CA TYR A 103 4.55 0.43 -0.11
C TYR A 103 4.55 -0.98 -0.68
N ILE A 104 5.37 -1.16 -1.72
CA ILE A 104 5.39 -2.34 -2.57
C ILE A 104 5.62 -3.68 -1.85
N ASN A 105 6.34 -3.67 -0.72
CA ASN A 105 6.64 -4.88 0.04
C ASN A 105 5.39 -5.51 0.69
N TYR A 106 4.32 -4.74 0.88
CA TYR A 106 3.06 -5.20 1.47
C TYR A 106 1.86 -4.92 0.56
N ALA A 107 2.11 -4.67 -0.73
CA ALA A 107 1.05 -4.47 -1.69
C ALA A 107 0.29 -5.78 -1.91
N ALA A 108 -1.02 -5.71 -1.77
CA ALA A 108 -1.90 -6.82 -2.12
C ALA A 108 -1.91 -7.06 -3.65
N PRO A 109 -2.45 -8.20 -4.14
CA PRO A 109 -2.48 -8.50 -5.57
C PRO A 109 -3.38 -7.58 -6.42
N TRP A 110 -4.25 -6.78 -5.80
CA TRP A 110 -5.24 -5.95 -6.49
C TRP A 110 -4.72 -4.56 -6.93
N PRO A 111 -4.00 -3.75 -6.12
CA PRO A 111 -3.40 -2.52 -6.62
C PRO A 111 -2.17 -2.78 -7.47
N ASP A 112 -1.88 -1.86 -8.40
CA ASP A 112 -0.54 -1.74 -8.97
C ASP A 112 0.30 -0.81 -8.07
N PRO A 113 1.23 -1.35 -7.26
CA PRO A 113 2.03 -0.52 -6.35
C PRO A 113 3.00 0.41 -7.06
N ILE A 114 3.35 0.13 -8.32
CA ILE A 114 4.24 1.00 -9.10
C ILE A 114 3.49 2.25 -9.57
N SER A 115 2.17 2.18 -9.71
CA SER A 115 1.36 3.32 -10.18
C SER A 115 1.50 4.57 -9.29
N GLY A 116 1.71 4.40 -7.98
CA GLY A 116 1.91 5.50 -7.03
C GLY A 116 3.30 6.16 -7.05
N TYR A 117 4.24 5.64 -7.84
CA TYR A 117 5.59 6.21 -7.92
C TYR A 117 5.61 7.42 -8.86
N VAL A 118 6.42 8.43 -8.53
CA VAL A 118 6.63 9.58 -9.42
C VAL A 118 7.30 9.17 -10.73
N ALA A 119 7.02 9.89 -11.81
CA ALA A 119 7.49 9.56 -13.16
C ALA A 119 9.02 9.42 -13.27
N ALA A 120 9.76 10.27 -12.56
CA ALA A 120 11.22 10.22 -12.53
C ALA A 120 11.74 8.89 -11.95
N VAL A 121 11.15 8.42 -10.86
CA VAL A 121 11.54 7.16 -10.23
C VAL A 121 11.12 5.97 -11.09
N LYS A 122 9.93 6.00 -11.70
CA LYS A 122 9.50 4.98 -12.66
C LYS A 122 10.50 4.84 -13.83
N ALA A 123 10.91 5.97 -14.41
CA ALA A 123 11.89 5.99 -15.50
C ALA A 123 13.25 5.43 -15.07
N GLN A 124 13.72 5.80 -13.87
CA GLN A 124 14.96 5.28 -13.31
C GLN A 124 14.90 3.76 -13.09
N LEU A 125 13.82 3.25 -12.48
CA LEU A 125 13.62 1.81 -12.27
C LEU A 125 13.60 1.04 -13.60
N GLN A 126 12.94 1.59 -14.62
CA GLN A 126 12.92 1.01 -15.96
C GLN A 126 14.30 1.00 -16.63
N ALA A 127 15.06 2.09 -16.51
CA ALA A 127 16.42 2.18 -17.05
C ALA A 127 17.36 1.15 -16.39
N VAL A 128 17.33 1.06 -15.07
CA VAL A 128 18.10 0.07 -14.30
C VAL A 128 17.68 -1.36 -14.67
N SER A 129 16.37 -1.63 -14.79
CA SER A 129 15.87 -2.93 -15.24
C SER A 129 16.40 -3.32 -16.62
N LYS A 130 16.46 -2.39 -17.58
CA LYS A 130 17.02 -2.67 -18.92
C LYS A 130 18.53 -2.93 -18.88
N MET A 131 19.25 -2.25 -17.99
CA MET A 131 20.70 -2.40 -17.85
C MET A 131 21.09 -3.76 -17.25
N TYR A 132 20.40 -4.19 -16.20
CA TYR A 132 20.78 -5.38 -15.42
C TYR A 132 19.93 -6.63 -15.70
N ASP A 133 18.73 -6.47 -16.25
CA ASP A 133 17.86 -7.57 -16.69
C ASP A 133 17.34 -7.32 -18.12
N PRO A 134 18.24 -7.26 -19.13
CA PRO A 134 17.85 -6.96 -20.51
C PRO A 134 16.91 -8.00 -21.10
N ARG A 135 16.93 -9.23 -20.59
CA ARG A 135 16.02 -10.32 -20.98
C ARG A 135 14.70 -10.32 -20.20
N GLY A 136 14.55 -9.42 -19.23
CA GLY A 136 13.34 -9.28 -18.42
C GLY A 136 12.97 -10.54 -17.64
N VAL A 137 13.96 -11.36 -17.26
CA VAL A 137 13.76 -12.64 -16.56
C VAL A 137 12.98 -12.40 -15.26
N PHE A 138 13.37 -11.39 -14.48
CA PHE A 138 12.70 -11.09 -13.21
C PHE A 138 11.36 -10.41 -13.45
N ARG A 139 11.24 -9.53 -14.45
CA ARG A 139 9.95 -8.89 -14.78
C ARG A 139 8.89 -9.90 -15.25
N THR A 140 9.30 -10.94 -15.99
CA THR A 140 8.39 -11.92 -16.60
C THR A 140 8.08 -13.12 -15.70
N GLN A 141 9.01 -13.51 -14.83
CA GLN A 141 8.85 -14.69 -13.98
C GLN A 141 8.54 -14.37 -12.50
N CYS A 142 8.93 -13.18 -12.02
CA CYS A 142 8.75 -12.75 -10.63
C CYS A 142 8.36 -11.26 -10.59
N ARG A 143 7.12 -10.94 -10.94
CA ARG A 143 6.63 -9.55 -10.82
C ARG A 143 6.70 -9.11 -9.35
N VAL A 144 7.17 -7.89 -9.13
CA VAL A 144 7.27 -7.31 -7.78
C VAL A 144 5.90 -7.35 -7.09
N GLY A 145 5.85 -7.79 -5.83
CA GLY A 145 4.61 -7.97 -5.06
C GLY A 145 3.87 -9.28 -5.35
N SER A 146 4.36 -10.14 -6.24
CA SER A 146 3.76 -11.44 -6.53
C SER A 146 4.72 -12.60 -6.27
N ARG A 147 4.19 -13.70 -5.71
CA ARG A 147 4.92 -14.97 -5.58
C ARG A 147 5.21 -15.47 -7.00
N CYS A 148 6.48 -15.75 -7.32
CA CYS A 148 6.93 -16.22 -8.64
C CYS A 148 6.08 -17.42 -9.11
N SER A 149 5.04 -17.15 -9.89
CA SER A 149 4.05 -18.13 -10.31
C SER A 149 3.68 -17.87 -11.76
N PRO A 150 3.66 -18.93 -12.61
CA PRO A 150 3.33 -18.80 -14.02
C PRO A 150 1.89 -18.31 -14.32
N ARG A 151 1.04 -18.13 -13.29
CA ARG A 151 -0.36 -17.73 -13.39
C ARG A 151 -0.58 -16.24 -13.73
N TRP A 152 0.41 -15.37 -13.51
CA TRP A 152 0.24 -13.90 -13.60
C TRP A 152 0.78 -13.25 -14.90
N ARG A 153 0.82 -13.99 -16.02
CA ARG A 153 1.44 -13.52 -17.28
C ARG A 153 0.72 -12.38 -18.01
N ASN A 154 -0.56 -12.10 -17.77
CA ASN A 154 -1.41 -11.35 -18.70
C ASN A 154 -1.95 -9.98 -18.23
N LEU A 155 -1.22 -9.21 -17.41
CA LEU A 155 -1.64 -7.83 -17.09
C LEU A 155 -0.65 -6.82 -17.67
N GLY A 156 -1.11 -6.16 -18.72
CA GLY A 156 -0.37 -5.36 -19.71
C GLY A 156 0.44 -4.21 -19.14
N LEU A 157 1.76 -4.38 -19.18
CA LEU A 157 2.71 -3.28 -19.25
C LEU A 157 3.46 -3.48 -20.57
N SER A 158 2.82 -3.02 -21.65
CA SER A 158 3.44 -2.71 -22.94
C SER A 158 3.71 -1.22 -22.99
#